data_AF-A0A5C9ES18-F1
#
_entry.id   AF-A0A5C9ES18-F1
#
_cell.length_a   1.000
_cell.length_b   1.000
_cell.length_c   1.000
_cell.angle_alpha   90.00
_cell.angle_beta   90.00
_cell.angle_gamma   90.00
#
_symmetry.space_group_name_H-M   'P 1'
#
loop_
_entity.id
_entity.type
_entity.pdbx_description
1 polymer ?
#
loop_
_entity_poly.entity_id
_entity_poly.type
_entity_poly.pdbx_seq_one_letter_code
_entity_poly.pdbx_strand_id
1 'polypeptide(L)'
;MNIHSFFILKKSGACIYNKNFTNEIDYNVNLITPFFSAIFSFSEKIISRDLEVLEMGGLRFVFEIKDDFIFVLLSDSTASILFVNTRLDKIADIFFKKFPDTEKIQDYQEIEDKEFDQMVDSIIEGEEEIFKERALYDKMINLFKDLIFQNEIIGAAVLATNGNIIYSSLPNEILLRSLKELEIRFMTGAVELPELFYSLDDGRKVFSKYVKIPWKIDNFLIVLLFDKNVPLGMAEINLHKVSKQTINLI
;
A
#
# COMPACT_ATOMS: atom_id res chain seq x y z
N MET A 1 -6.19 6.79 5.96
CA MET A 1 -5.20 5.86 5.36
C MET A 1 -3.88 6.61 5.28
N ASN A 2 -3.34 6.96 6.43
CA ASN A 2 -2.09 7.69 6.54
C ASN A 2 -0.99 6.75 7.02
N ILE A 3 0.21 6.93 6.50
CA ILE A 3 1.43 6.49 7.17
C ILE A 3 1.85 7.66 8.06
N HIS A 4 1.97 7.42 9.35
CA HIS A 4 2.27 8.47 10.32
C HIS A 4 3.77 8.63 10.51
N SER A 5 4.50 7.51 10.62
CA SER A 5 5.90 7.53 11.02
C SER A 5 6.66 6.32 10.52
N PHE A 6 7.97 6.49 10.40
CA PHE A 6 8.92 5.45 10.01
C PHE A 6 10.09 5.40 11.00
N PHE A 7 10.56 4.20 11.29
CA PHE A 7 11.69 3.94 12.19
C PHE A 7 12.63 2.91 11.57
N ILE A 8 13.92 3.07 11.84
CA ILE A 8 14.92 2.01 11.66
C ILE A 8 15.55 1.76 13.01
N LEU A 9 15.42 0.53 13.46
CA LEU A 9 15.99 0.05 14.71
C LEU A 9 17.07 -0.97 14.40
N LYS A 10 18.09 -1.06 15.24
CA LYS A 10 18.94 -2.25 15.28
C LYS A 10 18.24 -3.34 16.09
N LYS A 11 18.62 -4.61 15.88
CA LYS A 11 18.14 -5.72 16.72
C LYS A 11 18.48 -5.56 18.20
N SER A 12 19.49 -4.75 18.53
CA SER A 12 19.77 -4.35 19.92
C SER A 12 18.68 -3.49 20.56
N GLY A 13 17.74 -2.97 19.78
CA GLY A 13 16.68 -2.06 20.21
C GLY A 13 17.02 -0.57 20.00
N ALA A 14 18.25 -0.25 19.60
CA ALA A 14 18.65 1.12 19.32
C ALA A 14 17.90 1.68 18.10
N CYS A 15 17.26 2.85 18.24
CA CYS A 15 16.71 3.58 17.11
C CYS A 15 17.79 4.43 16.47
N ILE A 16 18.13 4.11 15.22
CA ILE A 16 19.16 4.81 14.46
C ILE A 16 18.56 5.80 13.46
N TYR A 17 17.26 5.69 13.18
CA TYR A 17 16.55 6.61 12.30
C TYR A 17 15.09 6.66 12.71
N ASN A 18 14.52 7.86 12.76
CA ASN A 18 13.09 8.04 12.92
C ASN A 18 12.62 9.23 12.08
N LYS A 19 11.42 9.13 11.54
CA LYS A 19 10.80 10.22 10.79
C LYS A 19 9.30 10.26 10.98
N ASN A 20 8.78 11.47 11.17
CA ASN A 20 7.36 11.77 11.23
C ASN A 20 6.89 12.38 9.91
N PHE A 21 5.85 11.80 9.34
CA PHE A 21 5.17 12.31 8.15
C PHE A 21 3.89 13.08 8.51
N THR A 22 3.29 12.75 9.65
CA THR A 22 2.07 13.42 10.15
C THR A 22 2.26 13.93 11.57
N ASN A 23 1.51 14.97 11.94
CA ASN A 23 1.47 15.50 13.30
C ASN A 23 0.28 14.96 14.12
N GLU A 24 -0.34 13.87 13.66
CA GLU A 24 -1.56 13.30 14.27
C GLU A 24 -1.25 12.44 15.51
N ILE A 25 -0.03 11.91 15.60
CA ILE A 25 0.40 11.03 16.68
C ILE A 25 1.66 11.63 17.30
N ASP A 26 1.56 12.00 18.57
CA ASP A 26 2.72 12.35 19.38
C ASP A 26 3.24 11.09 20.07
N TYR A 27 4.53 10.81 19.90
CA TYR A 27 5.18 9.69 20.57
C TYR A 27 6.59 10.03 20.98
N ASN A 28 7.04 9.35 22.03
CA ASN A 28 8.41 9.44 22.49
C ASN A 28 9.19 8.22 21.99
N VAL A 29 10.21 8.44 21.15
CA VAL A 29 11.09 7.38 20.63
C VAL A 29 11.67 6.54 21.78
N ASN A 30 11.99 7.16 22.92
CA ASN A 30 12.52 6.47 24.10
C ASN A 30 11.52 5.54 24.79
N LEU A 31 10.22 5.62 24.45
CA LEU A 31 9.19 4.68 24.91
C LEU A 31 8.91 3.60 23.86
N ILE A 32 9.01 3.95 22.58
CA ILE A 32 8.76 3.04 21.47
C ILE A 32 9.87 1.98 21.37
N THR A 33 11.14 2.38 21.49
CA THR A 33 12.27 1.45 21.32
C THR A 33 12.32 0.33 22.35
N PRO A 34 12.13 0.58 23.67
CA PRO A 34 12.14 -0.49 24.65
C PRO A 34 10.89 -1.36 24.53
N PHE A 35 9.76 -0.78 24.13
CA PHE A 35 8.51 -1.51 23.87
C PHE A 35 8.69 -2.52 22.74
N PHE A 36 9.22 -2.11 21.59
CA PHE A 36 9.50 -3.03 20.49
C PHE A 36 10.52 -4.10 20.89
N SER A 37 11.60 -3.72 21.56
CA SER A 37 12.61 -4.68 22.04
C SER A 37 11.99 -5.76 22.94
N ALA A 38 11.07 -5.36 23.83
CA ALA A 38 10.37 -6.29 24.70
C ALA A 38 9.45 -7.23 23.92
N ILE A 39 8.70 -6.72 22.94
CA ILE A 39 7.80 -7.55 22.13
C ILE A 39 8.59 -8.50 21.22
N PHE A 40 9.65 -8.03 20.56
CA PHE A 40 10.51 -8.90 19.75
C PHE A 40 11.12 -10.01 20.59
N SER A 41 11.67 -9.69 21.78
CA SER A 41 12.24 -10.71 22.67
C SER A 41 11.17 -11.69 23.16
N PHE A 42 9.96 -11.23 23.42
CA PHE A 42 8.83 -12.09 23.77
C PHE A 42 8.44 -13.00 22.60
N SER A 43 8.32 -12.47 21.40
CA SER A 43 7.96 -13.24 20.19
C SER A 43 8.99 -14.33 19.90
N GLU A 44 10.28 -14.00 19.95
CA GLU A 44 11.37 -14.94 19.70
C GLU A 44 11.41 -16.06 20.76
N LYS A 45 11.39 -15.69 22.05
CA LYS A 45 11.61 -16.64 23.15
C LYS A 45 10.39 -17.47 23.51
N ILE A 46 9.19 -16.93 23.35
CA ILE A 46 7.94 -17.57 23.82
C ILE A 46 7.14 -18.13 22.66
N ILE A 47 7.02 -17.38 21.57
CA ILE A 47 6.17 -17.74 20.42
C ILE A 47 6.98 -18.48 19.35
N SER A 48 8.29 -18.24 19.27
CA SER A 48 9.20 -18.74 18.23
C SER A 48 8.71 -18.41 16.82
N ARG A 49 8.21 -17.19 16.65
CA ARG A 49 7.80 -16.61 15.36
C ARG A 49 8.25 -15.16 15.27
N ASP A 50 8.46 -14.71 14.05
CA ASP A 50 8.76 -13.31 13.77
C ASP A 50 7.51 -12.45 13.96
N LEU A 51 7.71 -11.27 14.52
CA LEU A 51 6.65 -10.26 14.66
C LEU A 51 6.61 -9.44 13.37
N GLU A 52 5.59 -9.66 12.56
CA GLU A 52 5.39 -8.94 11.28
C GLU A 52 4.46 -7.73 11.45
N VAL A 53 3.40 -7.86 12.27
CA VAL A 53 2.38 -6.82 12.44
C VAL A 53 1.93 -6.73 13.90
N LEU A 54 1.79 -5.50 14.40
CA LEU A 54 1.18 -5.19 15.69
C LEU A 54 0.06 -4.15 15.50
N GLU A 55 -1.17 -4.52 15.81
CA GLU A 55 -2.33 -3.62 15.78
C GLU A 55 -2.73 -3.17 17.18
N MET A 56 -2.97 -1.87 17.34
CA MET A 56 -3.43 -1.30 18.60
C MET A 56 -4.25 -0.03 18.37
N GLY A 57 -5.49 0.01 18.88
CA GLY A 57 -6.28 1.25 18.93
C GLY A 57 -6.59 1.88 17.57
N GLY A 58 -6.72 1.08 16.51
CA GLY A 58 -6.93 1.58 15.14
C GLY A 58 -5.64 1.96 14.41
N LEU A 59 -4.49 1.84 15.06
CA LEU A 59 -3.16 1.97 14.47
C LEU A 59 -2.55 0.59 14.21
N ARG A 60 -1.62 0.55 13.26
CA ARG A 60 -0.85 -0.63 12.88
C ARG A 60 0.62 -0.29 12.76
N PHE A 61 1.46 -1.04 13.46
CA PHE A 61 2.87 -1.15 13.20
C PHE A 61 3.11 -2.35 12.29
N VAL A 62 3.88 -2.14 11.24
CA VAL A 62 4.32 -3.18 10.32
C VAL A 62 5.84 -3.22 10.37
N PHE A 63 6.39 -4.42 10.52
CA PHE A 63 7.80 -4.67 10.76
C PHE A 63 8.38 -5.46 9.60
N GLU A 64 9.53 -5.03 9.11
CA GLU A 64 10.35 -5.76 8.14
C GLU A 64 11.75 -5.94 8.74
N ILE A 65 12.19 -7.18 8.91
CA ILE A 65 13.49 -7.51 9.52
C ILE A 65 14.46 -7.89 8.40
N LYS A 66 15.52 -7.09 8.22
CA LYS A 66 16.56 -7.34 7.22
C LYS A 66 17.94 -7.16 7.85
N ASP A 67 18.73 -8.22 7.80
CA ASP A 67 20.03 -8.32 8.47
C ASP A 67 19.96 -7.99 9.97
N ASP A 68 20.65 -6.95 10.43
CA ASP A 68 20.66 -6.49 11.83
C ASP A 68 19.68 -5.34 12.11
N PHE A 69 18.83 -5.01 11.12
CA PHE A 69 17.91 -3.87 11.20
C PHE A 69 16.45 -4.32 11.18
N ILE A 70 15.63 -3.54 11.86
CA ILE A 70 14.18 -3.67 11.93
C ILE A 70 13.61 -2.36 11.41
N PHE A 71 12.97 -2.43 10.24
CA PHE A 71 12.29 -1.33 9.60
C PHE A 71 10.84 -1.33 10.06
N VAL A 72 10.32 -0.19 10.51
CA VAL A 72 8.98 -0.12 11.11
C VAL A 72 8.20 1.04 10.52
N LEU A 73 7.01 0.76 9.97
CA LEU A 73 6.04 1.79 9.61
C LEU A 73 4.86 1.78 10.57
N LEU A 74 4.51 2.96 11.07
CA LEU A 74 3.28 3.23 11.80
C LEU A 74 2.26 3.82 10.84
N SER A 75 1.08 3.22 10.77
CA SER A 75 -0.01 3.65 9.90
C SER A 75 -1.37 3.46 10.54
N ASP A 76 -2.41 4.06 9.96
CA ASP A 76 -3.79 3.66 10.23
C ASP A 76 -3.95 2.16 9.93
N SER A 77 -4.70 1.43 10.75
CA SER A 77 -5.13 0.04 10.47
C SER A 77 -5.94 -0.11 9.17
N THR A 78 -6.45 0.99 8.63
CA THR A 78 -7.14 1.03 7.33
C THR A 78 -6.18 1.06 6.14
N ALA A 79 -4.90 1.35 6.35
CA ALA A 79 -3.90 1.28 5.29
C ALA A 79 -3.75 -0.18 4.81
N SER A 80 -3.54 -0.37 3.51
CA SER A 80 -3.27 -1.69 2.95
C SER A 80 -1.94 -2.21 3.47
N ILE A 81 -1.90 -3.45 3.95
CA ILE A 81 -0.66 -4.09 4.40
C ILE A 81 0.30 -4.23 3.23
N LEU A 82 -0.20 -4.59 2.04
CA LEU A 82 0.62 -4.69 0.83
C LEU A 82 1.24 -3.35 0.46
N PHE A 83 0.48 -2.26 0.56
CA PHE A 83 1.02 -0.91 0.37
C PHE A 83 2.15 -0.62 1.35
N VAL A 84 1.93 -0.85 2.66
CA VAL A 84 2.92 -0.57 3.70
C VAL A 84 4.19 -1.44 3.52
N ASN A 85 4.04 -2.74 3.27
CA ASN A 85 5.15 -3.65 3.03
C ASN A 85 5.98 -3.24 1.81
N THR A 86 5.33 -2.89 0.70
CA THR A 86 6.04 -2.47 -0.50
C THR A 86 6.86 -1.20 -0.28
N ARG A 87 6.40 -0.30 0.62
CA ARG A 87 7.19 0.88 1.01
C ARG A 87 8.35 0.51 1.92
N LEU A 88 8.12 -0.34 2.93
CA LEU A 88 9.19 -0.84 3.80
C LEU A 88 10.32 -1.51 3.01
N ASP A 89 9.98 -2.41 2.08
CA ASP A 89 10.95 -3.12 1.24
C ASP A 89 11.83 -2.15 0.44
N LYS A 90 11.21 -1.18 -0.22
CA LYS A 90 11.93 -0.17 -1.01
C LYS A 90 12.83 0.71 -0.15
N ILE A 91 12.34 1.13 1.02
CA ILE A 91 13.14 1.94 1.94
C ILE A 91 14.33 1.14 2.46
N ALA A 92 14.14 -0.14 2.79
CA ALA A 92 15.21 -1.02 3.20
C ALA A 92 16.26 -1.17 2.09
N ASP A 93 15.86 -1.39 0.83
CA ASP A 93 16.79 -1.48 -0.30
C ASP A 93 17.58 -0.19 -0.51
N ILE A 94 16.94 0.98 -0.41
CA ILE A 94 17.65 2.27 -0.49
C ILE A 94 18.60 2.45 0.68
N PHE A 95 18.19 2.07 1.90
CA PHE A 95 19.03 2.15 3.09
C PHE A 95 20.33 1.37 2.90
N PHE A 96 20.27 0.09 2.52
CA PHE A 96 21.47 -0.72 2.31
C PHE A 96 22.32 -0.24 1.14
N LYS A 97 21.71 0.37 0.11
CA LYS A 97 22.43 0.97 -1.00
C LYS A 97 23.17 2.25 -0.59
N LYS A 98 22.55 3.08 0.26
CA LYS A 98 23.10 4.37 0.72
C LYS A 98 24.15 4.17 1.81
N PHE A 99 23.94 3.19 2.69
CA PHE A 99 24.80 2.86 3.82
C PHE A 99 25.33 1.40 3.70
N PRO A 100 26.23 1.12 2.75
CA PRO A 100 26.70 -0.25 2.49
C PRO A 100 27.55 -0.84 3.64
N ASP A 101 28.24 0.01 4.39
CA ASP A 101 29.07 -0.39 5.54
C ASP A 101 28.25 -0.44 6.84
N THR A 102 27.19 -1.24 6.86
CA THR A 102 26.23 -1.28 7.97
C THR A 102 26.84 -1.66 9.33
N GLU A 103 27.92 -2.45 9.33
CA GLU A 103 28.66 -2.82 10.55
C GLU A 103 29.26 -1.60 11.29
N LYS A 104 29.45 -0.47 10.60
CA LYS A 104 29.99 0.76 11.20
C LYS A 104 28.91 1.58 11.92
N ILE A 105 27.64 1.27 11.72
CA ILE A 105 26.52 2.00 12.34
C ILE A 105 26.42 1.58 13.81
N GLN A 106 26.75 2.52 14.69
CA GLN A 106 26.79 2.27 16.13
C GLN A 106 25.41 2.48 16.77
N ASP A 107 25.16 1.82 17.89
CA ASP A 107 23.87 1.83 18.58
C ASP A 107 23.46 3.21 19.12
N TYR A 108 24.42 4.12 19.31
CA TYR A 108 24.14 5.49 19.74
C TYR A 108 24.07 6.48 18.57
N GLN A 109 24.26 6.02 17.34
CA GLN A 109 24.26 6.88 16.17
C GLN A 109 22.84 7.13 15.67
N GLU A 110 22.45 8.39 15.57
CA GLU A 110 21.29 8.81 14.81
C GLU A 110 21.73 9.21 13.39
N ILE A 111 21.09 8.65 12.39
CA ILE A 111 21.36 8.92 10.98
C ILE A 111 20.59 10.17 10.59
N GLU A 112 21.33 11.26 10.40
CA GLU A 112 20.82 12.50 9.83
C GLU A 112 21.36 12.66 8.41
N ASP A 113 20.61 12.19 7.41
CA ASP A 113 20.97 12.33 6.00
C ASP A 113 19.78 12.88 5.21
N LYS A 114 19.92 14.13 4.74
CA LYS A 114 18.85 14.85 4.03
C LYS A 114 18.46 14.21 2.71
N GLU A 115 19.39 13.51 2.04
CA GLU A 115 19.12 12.87 0.77
C GLU A 115 18.32 11.58 1.01
N PHE A 116 18.69 10.80 2.03
CA PHE A 116 17.93 9.66 2.49
C PHE A 116 16.52 10.07 2.95
N ASP A 117 16.41 11.17 3.69
CA ASP A 117 15.12 11.74 4.10
C ASP A 117 14.18 12.02 2.93
N GLN A 118 14.71 12.61 1.85
CA GLN A 118 13.95 12.91 0.63
C GLN A 118 13.56 11.63 -0.12
N MET A 119 14.44 10.64 -0.17
CA MET A 119 14.14 9.35 -0.77
C MET A 119 13.03 8.62 0.00
N VAL A 120 13.08 8.66 1.34
CA VAL A 120 12.03 8.11 2.20
C VAL A 120 10.70 8.83 1.96
N ASP A 121 10.68 10.16 1.95
CA ASP A 121 9.46 10.95 1.68
C ASP A 121 8.85 10.57 0.33
N SER A 122 9.67 10.54 -0.73
CA SER A 122 9.25 10.19 -2.08
C SER A 122 8.67 8.77 -2.18
N ILE A 123 9.24 7.81 -1.45
CA ILE A 123 8.71 6.45 -1.38
C ILE A 123 7.36 6.44 -0.67
N ILE A 124 7.23 7.10 0.48
CA ILE A 124 6.01 7.10 1.30
C ILE A 124 4.85 7.79 0.57
N GLU A 125 5.12 8.91 -0.09
CA GLU A 125 4.15 9.65 -0.90
C GLU A 125 3.86 8.95 -2.25
N GLY A 126 4.69 7.98 -2.64
CA GLY A 126 4.55 7.26 -3.90
C GLY A 126 4.90 8.09 -5.14
N GLU A 127 5.63 9.20 -4.95
CA GLU A 127 5.94 10.17 -6.00
C GLU A 127 6.69 9.54 -7.18
N GLU A 128 7.71 8.71 -6.95
CA GLU A 128 8.50 8.11 -8.05
C GLU A 128 7.66 7.28 -9.05
N GLU A 129 6.53 6.72 -8.60
CA GLU A 129 5.61 5.92 -9.43
C GLU A 129 4.54 6.81 -10.08
N ILE A 130 4.08 7.85 -9.39
CA ILE A 130 3.06 8.79 -9.89
C ILE A 130 3.65 9.71 -10.96
N PHE A 131 4.90 10.18 -10.79
CA PHE A 131 5.51 11.17 -11.69
C PHE A 131 5.95 10.60 -13.04
N LYS A 132 6.40 9.33 -13.10
CA LYS A 132 6.84 8.71 -14.37
C LYS A 132 5.69 8.48 -15.35
N GLU A 133 4.45 8.41 -14.86
CA GLU A 133 3.30 7.96 -15.65
C GLU A 133 2.10 8.91 -15.58
N ARG A 134 2.28 10.13 -15.05
CA ARG A 134 1.21 11.10 -14.76
C ARG A 134 0.25 11.33 -15.93
N ALA A 135 0.78 11.54 -17.14
CA ALA A 135 -0.04 11.77 -18.33
C ALA A 135 -0.93 10.56 -18.71
N LEU A 136 -0.51 9.35 -18.37
CA LEU A 136 -1.29 8.13 -18.60
C LEU A 136 -2.38 7.99 -17.53
N TYR A 137 -2.02 8.21 -16.27
CA TYR A 137 -2.98 8.21 -15.17
C TYR A 137 -4.05 9.27 -15.34
N ASP A 138 -3.70 10.47 -15.80
CA ASP A 138 -4.67 11.54 -16.06
C ASP A 138 -5.72 11.11 -17.10
N LYS A 139 -5.32 10.44 -18.18
CA LYS A 139 -6.26 9.90 -19.19
C LYS A 139 -7.18 8.85 -18.59
N MET A 140 -6.63 7.94 -17.78
CA MET A 140 -7.43 6.91 -17.10
C MET A 140 -8.42 7.53 -16.11
N ILE A 141 -7.96 8.47 -15.27
CA ILE A 141 -8.76 9.19 -14.30
C ILE A 141 -9.91 9.91 -15.01
N ASN A 142 -9.63 10.58 -16.13
CA ASN A 142 -10.66 11.27 -16.91
C ASN A 142 -11.68 10.29 -17.51
N LEU A 143 -11.25 9.13 -18.02
CA LEU A 143 -12.16 8.07 -18.46
C LEU A 143 -13.14 7.67 -17.34
N PHE A 144 -12.65 7.39 -16.12
CA PHE A 144 -13.53 7.02 -15.01
C PHE A 144 -14.45 8.16 -14.58
N LYS A 145 -13.96 9.40 -14.55
CA LYS A 145 -14.78 10.58 -14.27
C LYS A 145 -15.90 10.76 -15.29
N ASP A 146 -15.61 10.57 -16.58
CA ASP A 146 -16.60 10.68 -17.66
C ASP A 146 -17.67 9.60 -17.54
N LEU A 147 -17.28 8.35 -17.26
CA LEU A 147 -18.22 7.24 -17.04
C LEU A 147 -19.15 7.48 -15.85
N ILE A 148 -18.61 8.05 -14.77
CA ILE A 148 -19.41 8.44 -13.60
C ILE A 148 -20.36 9.59 -13.95
N PHE A 149 -19.86 10.62 -14.64
CA PHE A 149 -20.66 11.76 -15.05
C PHE A 149 -21.82 11.37 -15.99
N GLN A 150 -21.58 10.38 -16.86
CA GLN A 150 -22.58 9.83 -17.78
C GLN A 150 -23.54 8.83 -17.10
N ASN A 151 -23.36 8.57 -15.79
CA ASN A 151 -24.09 7.54 -15.03
C ASN A 151 -23.96 6.12 -15.62
N GLU A 152 -22.87 5.82 -16.34
CA GLU A 152 -22.57 4.44 -16.76
C GLU A 152 -22.13 3.59 -15.56
N ILE A 153 -21.49 4.22 -14.58
CA ILE A 153 -21.06 3.64 -13.30
C ILE A 153 -21.35 4.61 -12.15
N ILE A 154 -21.44 4.11 -10.92
CA ILE A 154 -21.56 4.93 -9.71
C ILE A 154 -20.18 5.40 -9.23
N GLY A 155 -19.18 4.53 -9.34
CA GLY A 155 -17.83 4.83 -8.88
C GLY A 155 -16.82 3.83 -9.42
N ALA A 156 -15.54 4.17 -9.30
CA ALA A 156 -14.45 3.31 -9.73
C ALA A 156 -13.22 3.48 -8.85
N ALA A 157 -12.36 2.47 -8.85
CA ALA A 157 -10.99 2.58 -8.35
C ALA A 157 -10.00 1.93 -9.32
N VAL A 158 -8.80 2.48 -9.33
CA VAL A 158 -7.63 1.91 -10.00
C VAL A 158 -6.58 1.70 -8.93
N LEU A 159 -6.23 0.44 -8.71
CA LEU A 159 -5.25 0.03 -7.71
C LEU A 159 -4.05 -0.56 -8.44
N ALA A 160 -2.85 -0.07 -8.15
CA ALA A 160 -1.63 -0.73 -8.62
C ALA A 160 -1.35 -1.98 -7.80
N THR A 161 -0.63 -2.94 -8.38
CA THR A 161 -0.34 -4.23 -7.74
C THR A 161 0.47 -4.17 -6.47
N ASN A 162 1.13 -3.04 -6.20
CA ASN A 162 1.82 -2.75 -4.96
C ASN A 162 0.90 -2.20 -3.85
N GLY A 163 -0.42 -2.11 -4.09
CA GLY A 163 -1.38 -1.56 -3.14
C GLY A 163 -1.61 -0.06 -3.23
N ASN A 164 -0.92 0.66 -4.13
CA ASN A 164 -1.18 2.09 -4.34
C ASN A 164 -2.58 2.33 -4.91
N ILE A 165 -3.22 3.38 -4.40
CA ILE A 165 -4.47 3.88 -4.97
C ILE A 165 -4.12 4.96 -5.99
N ILE A 166 -4.23 4.64 -7.28
CA ILE A 166 -4.02 5.61 -8.38
C ILE A 166 -5.23 6.53 -8.49
N TYR A 167 -6.42 5.96 -8.31
CA TYR A 167 -7.68 6.68 -8.33
C TYR A 167 -8.71 5.92 -7.50
N SER A 168 -9.58 6.63 -6.80
CA SER A 168 -10.79 6.06 -6.24
C SER A 168 -11.88 7.13 -6.08
N SER A 169 -13.09 6.77 -6.48
CA SER A 169 -14.35 7.43 -6.11
C SER A 169 -15.28 6.46 -5.36
N LEU A 170 -14.78 5.28 -5.00
CA LEU A 170 -15.56 4.27 -4.30
C LEU A 170 -15.83 4.70 -2.85
N PRO A 171 -17.00 4.33 -2.29
CA PRO A 171 -17.21 4.34 -0.85
C PRO A 171 -16.09 3.60 -0.12
N ASN A 172 -15.65 4.14 1.02
CA ASN A 172 -14.48 3.65 1.74
C ASN A 172 -14.55 2.15 2.06
N GLU A 173 -15.72 1.63 2.46
CA GLU A 173 -15.90 0.20 2.74
C GLU A 173 -15.59 -0.69 1.52
N ILE A 174 -16.01 -0.25 0.33
CA ILE A 174 -15.80 -0.99 -0.92
C ILE A 174 -14.33 -0.91 -1.32
N LEU A 175 -13.71 0.25 -1.18
CA LEU A 175 -12.29 0.44 -1.44
C LEU A 175 -11.42 -0.47 -0.55
N LEU A 176 -11.71 -0.51 0.75
CA LEU A 176 -11.00 -1.36 1.71
C LEU A 176 -11.16 -2.86 1.39
N ARG A 177 -12.38 -3.30 1.04
CA ARG A 177 -12.60 -4.69 0.58
C ARG A 177 -11.80 -4.99 -0.69
N SER A 178 -11.71 -4.04 -1.62
CA SER A 178 -10.97 -4.19 -2.88
C SER A 178 -9.46 -4.25 -2.68
N LEU A 179 -8.92 -3.46 -1.73
CA LEU A 179 -7.50 -3.55 -1.35
C LEU A 179 -7.19 -4.90 -0.69
N LYS A 180 -8.06 -5.37 0.20
CA LYS A 180 -7.92 -6.70 0.81
C LYS A 180 -8.00 -7.83 -0.23
N GLU A 181 -8.86 -7.68 -1.23
CA GLU A 181 -8.92 -8.60 -2.36
C GLU A 181 -7.59 -8.62 -3.13
N LEU A 182 -7.02 -7.45 -3.42
CA LEU A 182 -5.71 -7.33 -4.07
C LEU A 182 -4.60 -7.98 -3.25
N GLU A 183 -4.58 -7.77 -1.93
CA GLU A 183 -3.66 -8.41 -0.99
C GLU A 183 -3.74 -9.94 -1.05
N ILE A 184 -4.96 -10.49 -0.98
CA ILE A 184 -5.18 -11.93 -1.06
C ILE A 184 -4.65 -12.46 -2.39
N ARG A 185 -4.97 -11.81 -3.51
CA ARG A 185 -4.50 -12.21 -4.85
C ARG A 185 -2.97 -12.22 -4.93
N PHE A 186 -2.31 -11.23 -4.33
CA PHE A 186 -0.86 -11.13 -4.27
C PHE A 186 -0.25 -12.26 -3.43
N MET A 187 -0.74 -12.44 -2.19
CA MET A 187 -0.24 -13.46 -1.26
C MET A 187 -0.39 -14.89 -1.78
N THR A 188 -1.50 -15.20 -2.46
CA THR A 188 -1.75 -16.56 -2.96
C THR A 188 -1.14 -16.83 -4.32
N GLY A 189 -0.45 -15.85 -4.93
CA GLY A 189 -0.02 -15.94 -6.34
C GLY A 189 -1.18 -16.07 -7.33
N ALA A 190 -2.43 -15.84 -6.88
CA ALA A 190 -3.64 -15.94 -7.70
C ALA A 190 -3.89 -14.66 -8.50
N VAL A 191 -2.81 -14.02 -8.93
CA VAL A 191 -2.81 -12.81 -9.77
C VAL A 191 -3.50 -13.08 -11.11
N GLU A 192 -3.63 -14.35 -11.49
CA GLU A 192 -4.30 -14.78 -12.72
C GLU A 192 -5.83 -14.92 -12.59
N LEU A 193 -6.42 -14.72 -11.39
CA LEU A 193 -7.87 -14.66 -11.26
C LEU A 193 -8.41 -13.46 -12.05
N PRO A 194 -9.11 -13.67 -13.18
CA PRO A 194 -9.34 -12.59 -14.13
C PRO A 194 -10.26 -11.53 -13.54
N GLU A 195 -11.34 -11.98 -12.91
CA GLU A 195 -12.50 -11.16 -12.56
C GLU A 195 -13.13 -11.65 -11.26
N LEU A 196 -13.59 -10.71 -10.43
CA LEU A 196 -14.38 -11.00 -9.25
C LEU A 196 -15.62 -10.11 -9.26
N PHE A 197 -16.75 -10.67 -8.86
CA PHE A 197 -18.01 -9.94 -8.77
C PHE A 197 -18.75 -10.28 -7.48
N TYR A 198 -19.40 -9.27 -6.90
CA TYR A 198 -20.33 -9.46 -5.78
C TYR A 198 -21.41 -8.38 -5.77
N SER A 199 -22.53 -8.67 -5.12
CA SER A 199 -23.60 -7.70 -4.88
C SER A 199 -23.58 -7.25 -3.43
N LEU A 200 -23.86 -5.97 -3.19
CA LEU A 200 -24.09 -5.41 -1.88
C LEU A 200 -25.53 -5.69 -1.43
N ASP A 201 -25.80 -5.52 -0.14
CA ASP A 201 -27.13 -5.74 0.45
C ASP A 201 -28.21 -4.82 -0.15
N ASP A 202 -27.82 -3.65 -0.67
CA ASP A 202 -28.71 -2.71 -1.36
C ASP A 202 -28.90 -2.99 -2.86
N GLY A 203 -28.31 -4.09 -3.37
CA GLY A 203 -28.41 -4.54 -4.75
C GLY A 203 -27.42 -3.89 -5.71
N ARG A 204 -26.61 -2.92 -5.28
CA ARG A 204 -25.48 -2.41 -6.09
C ARG A 204 -24.47 -3.52 -6.32
N LYS A 205 -23.72 -3.42 -7.42
CA LYS A 205 -22.83 -4.51 -7.87
C LYS A 205 -21.41 -4.00 -7.95
N VAL A 206 -20.47 -4.77 -7.42
CA VAL A 206 -19.04 -4.48 -7.52
C VAL A 206 -18.43 -5.53 -8.44
N PHE A 207 -17.67 -5.04 -9.40
CA PHE A 207 -16.90 -5.86 -10.33
C PHE A 207 -15.46 -5.41 -10.31
N SER A 208 -14.52 -6.34 -10.19
CA SER A 208 -13.10 -6.06 -10.26
C SER A 208 -12.45 -6.93 -11.33
N LYS A 209 -11.45 -6.36 -12.01
CA LYS A 209 -10.69 -7.06 -13.05
C LYS A 209 -9.22 -6.71 -12.98
N TYR A 210 -8.40 -7.75 -13.01
CA TYR A 210 -6.96 -7.59 -13.15
C TYR A 210 -6.60 -7.30 -14.61
N VAL A 211 -5.83 -6.24 -14.84
CA VAL A 211 -5.43 -5.77 -16.15
C VAL A 211 -3.92 -5.89 -16.28
N LYS A 212 -3.49 -6.86 -17.09
CA LYS A 212 -2.08 -7.04 -17.48
C LYS A 212 -1.73 -6.09 -18.62
N ILE A 213 -0.64 -5.33 -18.49
CA ILE A 213 -0.14 -4.45 -19.56
C ILE A 213 1.15 -5.05 -20.11
N PRO A 214 1.14 -5.60 -21.34
CA PRO A 214 2.25 -6.42 -21.84
C PRO A 214 3.60 -5.69 -21.97
N TRP A 215 3.58 -4.37 -22.12
CA TRP A 215 4.75 -3.52 -22.42
C TRP A 215 5.09 -2.52 -21.31
N LYS A 216 4.45 -2.63 -20.14
CA LYS A 216 4.65 -1.73 -18.99
C LYS A 216 4.90 -2.53 -17.73
N ILE A 217 5.53 -1.90 -16.74
CA ILE A 217 6.02 -2.56 -15.53
C ILE A 217 4.87 -2.86 -14.57
N ASP A 218 3.88 -1.98 -14.46
CA ASP A 218 2.84 -2.09 -13.45
C ASP A 218 1.49 -2.54 -14.03
N ASN A 219 0.98 -3.63 -13.46
CA ASN A 219 -0.37 -4.10 -13.70
C ASN A 219 -1.34 -3.39 -12.75
N PHE A 220 -2.63 -3.42 -13.08
CA PHE A 220 -3.65 -2.73 -12.28
C PHE A 220 -4.84 -3.63 -11.97
N LEU A 221 -5.46 -3.41 -10.83
CA LEU A 221 -6.80 -3.87 -10.52
C LEU A 221 -7.77 -2.71 -10.76
N ILE A 222 -8.65 -2.88 -11.74
CA ILE A 222 -9.76 -1.95 -11.98
C ILE A 222 -10.95 -2.46 -11.19
N VAL A 223 -11.60 -1.58 -10.44
CA VAL A 223 -12.81 -1.89 -9.68
C VAL A 223 -13.91 -0.92 -10.10
N LEU A 224 -15.08 -1.43 -10.43
CA LEU A 224 -16.25 -0.66 -10.84
C LEU A 224 -17.43 -0.95 -9.91
N LEU A 225 -18.13 0.11 -9.52
CA LEU A 225 -19.39 0.04 -8.78
C LEU A 225 -20.54 0.42 -9.71
N PHE A 226 -21.51 -0.48 -9.86
CA PHE A 226 -22.70 -0.30 -10.69
C PHE A 226 -23.97 -0.16 -9.85
N ASP A 227 -24.94 0.56 -10.42
CA ASP A 227 -26.27 0.69 -9.82
C ASP A 227 -27.03 -0.65 -9.79
N LYS A 228 -27.95 -0.76 -8.84
CA LYS A 228 -28.79 -1.95 -8.66
C LYS A 228 -29.61 -2.31 -9.90
N ASN A 229 -29.96 -1.32 -10.72
CA ASN A 229 -30.77 -1.53 -11.93
C ASN A 229 -29.95 -2.04 -13.12
N VAL A 230 -28.61 -1.96 -13.06
CA VAL A 230 -27.75 -2.48 -14.14
C VAL A 230 -27.78 -4.01 -14.12
N PRO A 231 -28.19 -4.69 -15.22
CA PRO A 231 -28.15 -6.14 -15.29
C PRO A 231 -26.72 -6.69 -15.17
N LEU A 232 -26.55 -7.86 -14.55
CA LEU A 232 -25.24 -8.47 -14.31
C LEU A 232 -24.38 -8.59 -15.59
N GLY A 233 -24.96 -9.11 -16.67
CA GLY A 233 -24.24 -9.24 -17.94
C GLY A 233 -23.83 -7.89 -18.55
N MET A 234 -24.59 -6.82 -18.32
CA MET A 234 -24.20 -5.48 -18.77
C MET A 234 -23.06 -4.91 -17.95
N ALA A 235 -23.04 -5.15 -16.64
CA ALA A 235 -21.94 -4.76 -15.76
C ALA A 235 -20.63 -5.46 -16.16
N GLU A 236 -20.69 -6.76 -16.44
CA GLU A 236 -19.57 -7.55 -16.94
C GLU A 236 -19.05 -7.01 -18.29
N ILE A 237 -19.93 -6.82 -19.29
CA ILE A 237 -19.55 -6.26 -20.60
C ILE A 237 -18.92 -4.88 -20.44
N ASN A 238 -19.47 -4.03 -19.57
CA ASN A 238 -18.92 -2.69 -19.31
C ASN A 238 -17.54 -2.77 -18.66
N LEU A 239 -17.32 -3.66 -17.69
CA LEU A 239 -15.99 -3.89 -17.11
C LEU A 239 -14.96 -4.28 -18.19
N HIS A 240 -15.33 -5.20 -19.10
CA HIS A 240 -14.47 -5.56 -20.23
C HIS A 240 -14.18 -4.39 -21.16
N LYS A 241 -15.21 -3.61 -21.52
CA LYS A 241 -15.10 -2.42 -22.38
C LYS A 241 -14.15 -1.40 -21.75
N VAL A 242 -14.37 -1.06 -20.48
CA VAL A 242 -13.55 -0.09 -19.74
C VAL A 242 -12.12 -0.59 -19.61
N SER A 243 -11.92 -1.85 -19.22
CA SER A 243 -10.57 -2.43 -19.10
C SER A 243 -9.81 -2.38 -20.42
N LYS A 244 -10.48 -2.67 -21.55
CA LYS A 244 -9.88 -2.57 -22.89
C LYS A 244 -9.58 -1.13 -23.28
N GLN A 245 -10.47 -0.19 -22.97
CA GLN A 245 -10.22 1.24 -23.18
C GLN A 245 -9.03 1.72 -22.36
N THR A 246 -8.92 1.31 -21.10
CA THR A 246 -7.77 1.60 -20.24
C THR A 246 -6.46 1.10 -20.85
N ILE A 247 -6.41 -0.15 -21.33
CA ILE A 247 -5.23 -0.70 -22.02
C ILE A 247 -4.88 0.15 -23.25
N ASN A 248 -5.86 0.58 -24.04
CA ASN A 248 -5.62 1.38 -25.25
C ASN A 248 -5.18 2.83 -24.98
N LEU A 249 -5.36 3.33 -23.75
CA LEU A 249 -4.92 4.68 -23.37
C LEU A 249 -3.42 4.73 -23.00
N ILE A 250 -2.81 3.55 -22.81
CA ILE A 250 -1.44 3.31 -22.33
C ILE A 250 -0.55 2.86 -23.48
#